data_AF-A0A7C5HBS6-F1
#
_entry.id   AF-A0A7C5HBS6-F1
#
_cell.length_a   1.000
_cell.length_b   1.000
_cell.length_c   1.000
_cell.angle_alpha   90.00
_cell.angle_beta   90.00
_cell.angle_gamma   90.00
#
_symmetry.space_group_name_H-M   'P 1'
#
loop_
_entity.id
_entity.type
_entity.pdbx_description
1 polymer ?
#
loop_
_entity_poly.entity_id
_entity_poly.type
_entity_poly.pdbx_seq_one_letter_code
_entity_poly.pdbx_strand_id
1 'polypeptide(L)'
;NHGHVLVDGKRVDIPSFRVKAGQKIEIREKSKTNPQILRAIELTNQTGMVEWVDMDKEKLFGLFTRIPEREEIAIPVEERLIVELYSK
;
A
#
# COMPACT_ATOMS: atom_id res chain seq x y z
N ASN A 1 -5.25 -14.05 -6.10
CA ASN A 1 -5.00 -13.35 -4.81
C ASN A 1 -6.08 -13.76 -3.81
N HIS A 2 -5.79 -13.80 -2.51
CA HIS A 2 -6.64 -14.47 -1.50
C HIS A 2 -7.80 -13.61 -0.94
N GLY A 3 -7.91 -12.34 -1.34
CA GLY A 3 -9.05 -11.48 -0.95
C GLY A 3 -9.06 -11.06 0.53
N HIS A 4 -7.88 -10.85 1.10
CA HIS A 4 -7.71 -10.33 2.47
C HIS A 4 -7.90 -8.82 2.60
N VAL A 5 -7.89 -8.10 1.48
CA VAL A 5 -7.91 -6.64 1.43
C VAL A 5 -9.30 -6.14 1.02
N LEU A 6 -9.76 -5.11 1.71
CA LEU A 6 -10.92 -4.31 1.34
C LEU A 6 -10.45 -2.89 0.97
N VAL A 7 -11.04 -2.30 -0.05
CA VAL A 7 -10.88 -0.89 -0.41
C VAL A 7 -12.25 -0.24 -0.34
N ASP A 8 -12.40 0.76 0.50
CA ASP A 8 -13.68 1.43 0.82
C ASP A 8 -14.79 0.41 1.17
N GLY A 9 -14.45 -0.59 1.99
CA GLY A 9 -15.36 -1.66 2.41
C GLY A 9 -15.64 -2.75 1.36
N LYS A 10 -15.15 -2.60 0.13
CA LYS A 10 -15.34 -3.59 -0.95
C LYS A 10 -14.14 -4.52 -1.05
N ARG A 11 -14.40 -5.81 -1.18
CA ARG A 11 -13.33 -6.81 -1.37
C ARG A 11 -12.59 -6.57 -2.68
N VAL A 12 -11.26 -6.51 -2.61
CA VAL A 12 -10.36 -6.43 -3.76
C VAL A 12 -9.38 -7.59 -3.71
N ASP A 13 -9.34 -8.39 -4.77
CA ASP A 13 -8.41 -9.51 -4.96
C ASP A 13 -7.62 -9.42 -6.28
N ILE A 14 -7.58 -8.24 -6.87
CA ILE A 14 -6.76 -7.93 -8.05
C ILE A 14 -5.50 -7.20 -7.56
N PRO A 15 -4.30 -7.81 -7.65
CA PRO A 15 -3.06 -7.16 -7.20
C PRO A 15 -2.72 -5.87 -7.95
N SER A 16 -3.17 -5.76 -9.21
CA SER A 16 -2.98 -4.57 -10.06
C SER A 16 -4.05 -3.48 -9.85
N PHE A 17 -4.88 -3.58 -8.82
CA PHE A 17 -5.87 -2.57 -8.51
C PHE A 17 -5.21 -1.22 -8.24
N ARG A 18 -5.66 -0.17 -8.93
CA ARG A 18 -5.14 1.20 -8.76
C ARG A 18 -5.91 1.90 -7.66
N VAL A 19 -5.24 2.14 -6.53
CA VAL A 19 -5.75 2.93 -5.41
C VAL A 19 -5.72 4.41 -5.77
N LYS A 20 -6.74 5.14 -5.36
CA LYS A 20 -6.87 6.60 -5.52
C LYS A 20 -6.67 7.29 -4.19
N ALA A 21 -6.12 8.51 -4.23
CA ALA A 21 -5.99 9.35 -3.05
C ALA A 21 -7.34 9.51 -2.32
N GLY A 22 -7.31 9.46 -1.00
CA GLY A 22 -8.46 9.47 -0.11
C GLY A 22 -9.12 8.11 0.13
N GLN A 23 -8.70 7.03 -0.55
CA GLN A 23 -9.31 5.71 -0.33
C GLN A 23 -8.81 5.05 0.96
N LYS A 24 -9.73 4.38 1.65
CA LYS A 24 -9.45 3.59 2.85
C LYS A 24 -9.17 2.14 2.46
N ILE A 25 -7.99 1.64 2.82
CA ILE A 25 -7.60 0.23 2.66
C ILE A 25 -7.68 -0.44 4.02
N GLU A 26 -8.39 -1.55 4.15
CA GLU A 26 -8.54 -2.26 5.42
C GLU A 26 -8.41 -3.77 5.25
N ILE A 27 -7.98 -4.45 6.32
CA ILE A 27 -7.93 -5.91 6.35
C ILE A 27 -9.32 -6.45 6.67
N ARG A 28 -9.77 -7.40 5.84
CA ARG A 28 -11.03 -8.11 6.05
C ARG A 28 -11.04 -8.76 7.44
N GLU A 29 -12.17 -8.63 8.15
CA GLU A 29 -12.31 -9.10 9.54
C GLU A 29 -11.78 -10.52 9.81
N LYS A 30 -12.17 -11.47 8.96
CA LYS A 30 -11.73 -12.89 9.06
C LYS A 30 -10.22 -13.11 8.91
N SER A 31 -9.50 -12.10 8.44
CA SER A 31 -8.06 -12.14 8.16
C SER A 31 -7.25 -11.33 9.16
N LYS A 32 -7.89 -10.58 10.06
CA LYS A 32 -7.19 -9.78 11.07
C LYS A 32 -6.34 -10.61 12.03
N THR A 33 -6.74 -11.85 12.29
CA THR A 33 -5.99 -12.79 13.14
C THR A 33 -4.91 -13.59 12.37
N ASN A 34 -4.67 -13.27 11.09
CA ASN A 34 -3.66 -13.97 10.30
C ASN A 34 -2.25 -13.66 10.85
N PRO A 35 -1.47 -14.66 11.27
CA PRO A 35 -0.14 -14.44 11.84
C PRO A 35 0.82 -13.67 10.93
N GLN A 36 0.69 -13.85 9.61
CA GLN A 36 1.53 -13.15 8.63
C GLN A 36 1.22 -11.66 8.57
N ILE A 37 -0.06 -11.29 8.71
CA ILE A 37 -0.49 -9.88 8.69
C ILE A 37 -0.02 -9.19 9.97
N LEU A 38 -0.21 -9.83 11.13
CA LEU A 38 0.24 -9.30 12.42
C LEU A 38 1.76 -9.07 12.43
N ARG A 39 2.53 -10.07 11.98
CA ARG A 39 3.98 -9.95 11.86
C ARG A 39 4.41 -8.81 10.92
N ALA A 40 3.72 -8.62 9.79
CA ALA A 40 4.04 -7.54 8.86
C ALA A 40 3.86 -6.15 9.51
N ILE A 41 2.83 -5.99 10.33
CA ILE A 41 2.57 -4.72 11.04
C ILE A 41 3.63 -4.45 12.10
N GLU A 42 4.07 -5.49 12.82
CA GLU A 42 5.18 -5.39 13.77
C GLU A 42 6.47 -4.95 13.07
N LEU A 43 6.79 -5.53 11.91
CA LEU A 43 7.97 -5.15 11.11
C LEU A 43 7.89 -3.69 10.64
N THR A 44 6.68 -3.21 10.34
CA THR A 44 6.50 -1.83 9.89
C THR A 44 6.84 -0.80 10.98
N ASN A 45 6.81 -1.20 12.25
CA ASN A 45 7.30 -0.34 13.35
C ASN A 45 8.80 -0.05 13.26
N GLN A 46 9.57 -0.92 12.60
CA GLN A 46 11.02 -0.79 12.47
C GLN A 46 11.41 0.04 11.24
N THR A 47 10.66 -0.10 10.15
CA THR A 47 10.94 0.58 8.87
C THR A 47 10.32 1.97 8.77
N GLY A 48 9.36 2.29 9.63
CA GLY A 48 8.60 3.54 9.56
C GLY A 48 7.52 3.51 8.46
N MET A 49 6.71 4.57 8.43
CA MET A 49 5.70 4.81 7.41
C MET A 49 6.09 5.97 6.53
N VAL A 50 5.63 5.92 5.28
CA VAL A 50 5.73 7.02 4.33
C VAL A 50 4.65 8.07 4.61
N GLU A 51 4.90 9.32 4.25
CA GLU A 51 3.99 10.43 4.57
C GLU A 51 2.65 10.37 3.81
N TRP A 52 2.62 9.68 2.68
CA TRP A 52 1.44 9.54 1.83
C TRP A 52 0.52 8.37 2.23
N VAL A 53 0.80 7.70 3.35
CA VAL A 53 -0.06 6.67 3.97
C VAL A 53 -0.21 6.94 5.45
N ASP A 54 -1.46 7.10 5.90
CA ASP A 54 -1.80 7.06 7.32
C ASP A 54 -2.29 5.66 7.69
N MET A 55 -1.97 5.16 8.88
CA MET A 55 -2.33 3.81 9.31
C MET A 55 -2.73 3.74 10.77
N ASP A 56 -3.91 3.17 11.01
CA ASP A 56 -4.38 2.73 12.32
C ASP A 56 -4.06 1.23 12.48
N LYS A 57 -3.04 0.95 13.30
CA LYS A 57 -2.54 -0.41 13.55
C LYS A 57 -3.49 -1.24 14.40
N GLU A 58 -4.30 -0.60 15.24
CA GLU A 58 -5.25 -1.32 16.11
C GLU A 58 -6.44 -1.81 15.30
N LYS A 59 -6.96 -0.96 14.41
CA LYS A 59 -8.11 -1.28 13.57
C LYS A 59 -7.73 -1.94 12.25
N LEU A 60 -6.44 -2.03 11.95
CA LEU A 60 -5.88 -2.67 10.75
C LEU A 60 -6.42 -2.05 9.46
N PHE A 61 -6.42 -0.72 9.42
CA PHE A 61 -6.72 0.04 8.22
C PHE A 61 -5.68 1.13 7.98
N GLY A 62 -5.53 1.52 6.72
CA GLY A 62 -4.77 2.70 6.31
C GLY A 62 -5.56 3.56 5.34
N LEU A 63 -5.19 4.83 5.29
CA LEU A 63 -5.71 5.82 4.36
C LEU A 63 -4.58 6.19 3.40
N PHE A 64 -4.82 6.02 2.11
CA PHE A 64 -3.89 6.51 1.09
C PHE A 64 -4.17 8.00 0.91
N THR A 65 -3.36 8.86 1.53
CA THR A 65 -3.70 10.28 1.68
C THR A 65 -3.50 11.06 0.40
N ARG A 66 -2.41 10.82 -0.32
CA ARG A 66 -2.07 11.48 -1.59
C ARG A 66 -1.19 10.62 -2.48
N ILE A 67 -1.05 11.03 -3.73
CA ILE A 67 -0.05 10.47 -4.64
C ILE A 67 1.33 11.03 -4.22
N PRO A 68 2.36 10.19 -4.08
CA PRO A 68 3.70 10.65 -3.73
C PRO A 68 4.33 11.51 -4.84
N GLU A 69 5.17 12.46 -4.42
CA GLU A 69 6.08 13.18 -5.29
C GLU A 69 7.31 12.33 -5.63
N ARG A 70 8.06 12.72 -6.66
CA ARG A 70 9.16 11.89 -7.16
C ARG A 70 10.28 11.75 -6.13
N GLU A 71 10.53 12.82 -5.40
CA GLU A 71 11.58 12.97 -4.39
C GLU A 71 11.34 12.05 -3.18
N GLU A 72 10.09 11.67 -2.93
CA GLU A 72 9.70 10.76 -1.83
C GLU A 72 9.90 9.28 -2.18
N ILE A 73 10.15 8.96 -3.45
CA ILE A 73 10.39 7.59 -3.91
C ILE A 73 11.87 7.26 -3.78
N ALA A 74 12.22 6.56 -2.70
CA ALA A 74 13.58 6.15 -2.35
C ALA A 74 14.20 5.06 -3.27
N ILE A 75 13.54 4.73 -4.39
CA ILE A 75 14.05 3.73 -5.33
C ILE A 75 15.03 4.43 -6.29
N PRO A 76 16.32 3.99 -6.34
CA PRO A 76 17.34 4.58 -7.22
C PRO A 76 17.14 4.12 -8.66
N VAL A 77 16.06 4.56 -9.30
CA VAL A 77 15.73 4.26 -10.69
C VAL A 77 15.80 5.54 -11.51
N GLU A 78 16.60 5.48 -12.58
CA GLU A 78 16.64 6.52 -13.62
C GLU A 78 15.53 6.27 -14.65
N GLU A 79 14.36 6.87 -14.43
CA GLU A 79 13.18 6.68 -15.30
C GLU A 79 13.44 7.14 -16.74
N ARG A 80 14.37 8.08 -16.94
CA ARG A 80 14.82 8.52 -18.26
C ARG A 80 15.27 7.34 -19.13
N LEU A 81 16.02 6.39 -18.58
CA LEU A 81 16.49 5.21 -19.31
C LEU A 81 15.32 4.33 -19.78
N ILE A 82 14.24 4.27 -18.99
CA ILE A 82 13.03 3.52 -19.34
C ILE A 82 12.29 4.24 -20.48
N VAL A 83 12.13 5.57 -20.42
CA VAL A 83 11.50 6.36 -21.48
C VAL A 83 12.27 6.24 -22.80
N GLU A 84 13.60 6.35 -22.74
CA GLU A 84 14.46 6.20 -23.91
C GLU A 84 14.37 4.81 -24.54
N LEU A 85 14.21 3.74 -23.74
CA LEU A 85 14.06 2.38 -24.24
C LEU A 85 12.76 2.18 -25.05
N TYR A 86 11.64 2.71 -24.56
CA TYR A 86 10.33 2.56 -25.21
C TYR A 86 10.04 3.59 -26.32
N SER A 87 10.93 4.58 -26.50
CA SER A 87 10.81 5.60 -27.56
C SER A 87 11.60 5.24 -28.83
N LYS A 88 12.22 4.05 -28.87
CA LYS A 88 12.80 3.46 -30.08
C LYS A 88 11.74 2.72 -30.87
#